data_AF-A0A3A4AZX1-F1
#
_entry.id   AF-A0A3A4AZX1-F1
#
_cell.length_a   1.000
_cell.length_b   1.000
_cell.length_c   1.000
_cell.angle_alpha   90.00
_cell.angle_beta   90.00
_cell.angle_gamma   90.00
#
_symmetry.space_group_name_H-M   'P 1'
#
loop_
_entity.id
_entity.type
_entity.pdbx_description
1 polymer ?
#
loop_
_entity_poly.entity_id
_entity_poly.type
_entity_poly.pdbx_seq_one_letter_code
_entity_poly.pdbx_strand_id
1 'polypeptide(L)'
;MALELEDELRRAMRADTHGLRVGADLVDRVRTAHTRRTRRRRRTAAALLAAAVAVAAYPAYQAAAPEPPAHNVVSPPGDPGARAGTGKGVVLGEGGAIDAAYLPAGAVYEGSVTSLSDAWTSVEGTWTMPGGGRLTLSILRAPLAGPEDLKRLPPFDGVSSWERVPLPAGPALRKPDGTQMLWLVRPGVALHVAMTPASAGELLKIARSLTYYPTTSDDPSEKGARSGMGPGDALVDDFEVAHIPPGLQRGPLDGSPEAGGRVGVKAVEARWYSPQEDWSERGPRLTVYVMKVPRSWDEARLHAESAPGTGRPVRARVGGEDGVLSGEPGRTRILTWIPEPGVGIQVRARGYRSDAELLKVAASVRRP
;
A
#
# COMPACT_ATOMS: atom_id res chain seq x y z
N MET A 1 -50.54 -38.77 42.68
CA MET A 1 -49.53 -38.81 41.59
C MET A 1 -49.52 -37.57 40.68
N ALA A 2 -50.46 -37.34 39.75
CA ALA A 2 -50.37 -36.16 38.86
C ALA A 2 -50.51 -34.80 39.59
N LEU A 3 -51.39 -34.72 40.59
CA LEU A 3 -51.58 -33.52 41.41
C LEU A 3 -50.41 -33.23 42.36
N GLU A 4 -49.74 -34.28 42.86
CA GLU A 4 -48.55 -34.13 43.71
C GLU A 4 -47.35 -33.62 42.92
N LEU A 5 -47.18 -34.08 41.67
CA LEU A 5 -46.12 -33.62 40.79
C LEU A 5 -46.28 -32.13 40.45
N GLU A 6 -47.52 -31.67 40.23
CA GLU A 6 -47.79 -30.26 39.93
C GLU A 6 -47.53 -29.35 41.15
N ASP A 7 -47.88 -29.81 42.35
CA ASP A 7 -47.61 -29.08 43.59
C ASP A 7 -46.12 -29.06 43.96
N GLU A 8 -45.40 -30.15 43.66
CA GLU A 8 -43.95 -30.23 43.84
C GLU A 8 -43.21 -29.31 42.84
N LEU A 9 -43.66 -29.26 41.58
CA LEU A 9 -43.11 -28.34 40.58
C LEU A 9 -43.38 -26.88 40.94
N ARG A 10 -44.59 -26.55 41.43
CA ARG A 10 -44.92 -25.20 41.88
C ARG A 10 -44.12 -24.80 43.13
N ARG A 11 -43.84 -25.72 44.05
CA ARG A 11 -42.94 -25.46 45.18
C ARG A 11 -41.50 -25.24 44.73
N ALA A 12 -40.99 -26.08 43.83
CA ALA A 12 -39.63 -25.95 43.31
C ALA A 12 -39.43 -24.62 42.56
N MET A 13 -40.39 -24.23 41.70
CA MET A 13 -40.31 -22.95 40.98
C MET A 13 -40.42 -21.73 41.91
N ARG A 14 -41.21 -21.80 42.98
CA ARG A 14 -41.30 -20.73 44.00
C ARG A 14 -40.04 -20.63 44.84
N ALA A 15 -39.38 -21.75 45.14
CA ALA A 15 -38.10 -21.77 45.85
C ALA A 15 -36.98 -21.13 45.01
N ASP A 16 -36.94 -21.41 43.69
CA ASP A 16 -35.93 -20.86 42.78
C ASP A 16 -36.13 -19.36 42.49
N THR A 17 -37.37 -18.88 42.48
CA THR A 17 -37.66 -17.45 42.23
C THR A 17 -37.50 -16.56 43.46
N HIS A 18 -37.47 -17.12 44.67
CA HIS A 18 -37.32 -16.35 45.92
C HIS A 18 -35.90 -15.75 46.10
N GLY A 19 -34.90 -16.24 45.35
CA GLY A 19 -33.52 -15.73 45.36
C GLY A 19 -33.19 -14.75 44.22
N LEU A 20 -34.01 -14.66 43.19
CA LEU A 20 -33.80 -13.76 42.05
C LEU A 20 -34.34 -12.37 42.40
N ARG A 21 -33.56 -11.61 43.19
CA ARG A 21 -33.73 -10.15 43.26
C ARG A 21 -33.46 -9.59 41.87
N VAL A 22 -34.52 -9.39 41.09
CA VAL A 22 -34.48 -8.58 39.87
C VAL A 22 -34.03 -7.19 40.29
N GLY A 23 -32.74 -6.89 40.08
CA GLY A 23 -32.21 -5.57 40.34
C GLY A 23 -33.06 -4.53 39.61
N ALA A 24 -33.38 -3.43 40.28
CA ALA A 24 -34.17 -2.33 39.71
C ALA A 24 -33.57 -1.78 38.39
N ASP A 25 -32.30 -2.11 38.11
CA ASP A 25 -31.54 -1.72 36.93
C ASP A 25 -31.64 -2.70 35.74
N LEU A 26 -32.32 -3.86 35.88
CA LEU A 26 -32.41 -4.84 34.79
C LEU A 26 -33.22 -4.29 33.62
N VAL A 27 -34.31 -3.59 33.91
CA VAL A 27 -35.16 -2.94 32.89
C VAL A 27 -34.36 -1.89 32.12
N ASP A 28 -33.56 -1.08 32.80
CA ASP A 28 -32.71 -0.06 32.18
C ASP A 28 -31.56 -0.68 31.37
N ARG A 29 -30.97 -1.78 31.84
CA ARG A 29 -29.94 -2.52 31.08
C ARG A 29 -30.52 -3.15 29.82
N VAL A 30 -31.71 -3.73 29.88
CA VAL A 30 -32.41 -4.29 28.70
C VAL A 30 -32.80 -3.18 27.73
N ARG A 31 -33.32 -2.04 28.21
CA ARG A 31 -33.69 -0.89 27.37
C ARG A 31 -32.47 -0.26 26.70
N THR A 32 -31.36 -0.17 27.41
CA THR A 32 -30.07 0.33 26.87
C THR A 32 -29.46 -0.64 25.87
N ALA A 33 -29.51 -1.95 26.13
CA ALA A 33 -29.06 -2.97 25.18
C ALA A 33 -29.91 -2.97 23.90
N HIS A 34 -31.24 -2.86 24.04
CA HIS A 34 -32.17 -2.82 22.92
C HIS A 34 -31.95 -1.58 22.03
N THR A 35 -31.83 -0.39 22.63
CA THR A 35 -31.56 0.85 21.89
C THR A 35 -30.19 0.85 21.20
N ARG A 36 -29.15 0.28 21.82
CA ARG A 36 -27.84 0.09 21.18
C ARG A 36 -27.94 -0.87 19.99
N ARG A 37 -28.69 -1.97 20.12
CA ARG A 37 -28.87 -2.98 19.06
C ARG A 37 -29.65 -2.43 17.88
N THR A 38 -30.71 -1.66 18.11
CA THR A 38 -31.50 -1.03 17.05
C THR A 38 -30.71 0.07 16.32
N ARG A 39 -29.93 0.90 17.03
CA ARG A 39 -29.03 1.87 16.41
C ARG A 39 -27.95 1.22 15.55
N ARG A 40 -27.33 0.13 16.03
CA ARG A 40 -26.35 -0.64 15.23
C ARG A 40 -26.99 -1.20 13.96
N ARG A 41 -28.17 -1.81 14.06
CA ARG A 41 -28.91 -2.35 12.89
C ARG A 41 -29.24 -1.28 11.85
N ARG A 42 -29.67 -0.09 12.29
CA ARG A 42 -29.94 1.04 11.39
C ARG A 42 -28.67 1.54 10.69
N ARG A 43 -27.54 1.62 11.40
CA ARG A 43 -26.25 2.02 10.79
C ARG A 43 -25.75 1.00 9.77
N THR A 44 -25.84 -0.29 10.07
CA THR A 44 -25.48 -1.34 9.12
C THR A 44 -26.40 -1.34 7.89
N ALA A 45 -27.71 -1.15 8.08
CA ALA A 45 -28.64 -1.03 6.95
C ALA A 45 -28.34 0.19 6.07
N ALA A 46 -28.03 1.35 6.67
CA ALA A 46 -27.64 2.55 5.94
C ALA A 46 -26.31 2.36 5.17
N ALA A 47 -25.32 1.70 5.77
CA ALA A 47 -24.05 1.39 5.11
C ALA A 47 -24.23 0.44 3.92
N LEU A 48 -25.07 -0.58 4.06
CA LEU A 48 -25.40 -1.51 2.96
C LEU A 48 -26.15 -0.81 1.82
N LEU A 49 -27.09 0.08 2.15
CA LEU A 49 -27.78 0.91 1.16
C LEU A 49 -26.81 1.83 0.42
N ALA A 50 -25.89 2.49 1.12
CA ALA A 50 -24.88 3.35 0.50
C ALA A 50 -23.96 2.55 -0.43
N ALA A 51 -23.52 1.36 -0.01
CA ALA A 51 -22.72 0.47 -0.84
C ALA A 51 -23.48 0.00 -2.10
N ALA A 52 -24.76 -0.36 -1.96
CA ALA A 52 -25.60 -0.77 -3.10
C ALA A 52 -25.80 0.39 -4.10
N VAL A 53 -26.01 1.61 -3.62
CA VAL A 53 -26.12 2.80 -4.48
C VAL A 53 -24.80 3.08 -5.21
N ALA A 54 -23.66 2.95 -4.53
CA ALA A 54 -22.34 3.14 -5.15
C ALA A 54 -22.06 2.10 -6.25
N VAL A 55 -22.40 0.82 -6.02
CA VAL A 55 -22.25 -0.25 -7.02
C VAL A 55 -23.19 -0.03 -8.21
N ALA A 56 -24.45 0.36 -7.97
CA ALA A 56 -25.42 0.61 -9.03
C ALA A 56 -25.08 1.86 -9.86
N ALA A 57 -24.44 2.86 -9.28
CA ALA A 57 -24.02 4.08 -9.97
C ALA A 57 -22.71 3.91 -10.77
N TYR A 58 -21.93 2.87 -10.49
CA TYR A 58 -20.61 2.65 -11.10
C TYR A 58 -20.62 2.57 -12.64
N PRO A 59 -21.57 1.91 -13.31
CA PRO A 59 -21.62 1.84 -14.77
C PRO A 59 -21.94 3.19 -15.42
N ALA A 60 -22.84 3.97 -14.80
CA ALA A 60 -23.19 5.31 -15.28
C ALA A 60 -22.02 6.29 -15.11
N TYR A 61 -21.26 6.14 -14.02
CA TYR A 61 -20.01 6.88 -13.80
C TYR A 61 -18.94 6.52 -14.85
N GLN A 62 -18.75 5.24 -15.16
CA GLN A 62 -17.83 4.80 -16.22
C GLN A 62 -18.22 5.33 -17.61
N ALA A 63 -19.51 5.36 -17.94
CA ALA A 63 -20.00 5.86 -19.22
C ALA A 63 -19.89 7.38 -19.37
N ALA A 64 -19.91 8.13 -18.27
CA ALA A 64 -19.78 9.59 -18.25
C ALA A 64 -18.35 10.09 -18.00
N ALA A 65 -17.42 9.20 -17.66
CA ALA A 65 -16.03 9.56 -17.46
C ALA A 65 -15.38 9.88 -18.81
N PRO A 66 -14.78 11.07 -19.00
CA PRO A 66 -14.03 11.37 -20.21
C PRO A 66 -12.88 10.36 -20.37
N GLU A 67 -12.68 9.85 -21.59
CA GLU A 67 -11.54 8.98 -21.89
C GLU A 67 -10.24 9.63 -21.39
N PRO A 68 -9.45 8.96 -20.54
CA PRO A 68 -8.15 9.48 -20.17
C PRO A 68 -7.30 9.57 -21.45
N PRO A 69 -6.69 10.73 -21.75
CA PRO A 69 -5.89 10.88 -22.95
C PRO A 69 -4.76 9.84 -22.95
N ALA A 70 -4.64 9.12 -24.07
CA ALA A 70 -3.63 8.08 -24.27
C ALA A 70 -2.25 8.52 -23.74
N HIS A 71 -1.77 7.83 -22.71
CA HIS A 71 -0.50 8.13 -22.07
C HIS A 71 0.65 7.58 -22.92
N ASN A 72 1.36 8.47 -23.62
CA ASN A 72 2.72 8.19 -24.08
C ASN A 72 3.62 8.11 -22.84
N VAL A 73 3.96 6.89 -22.41
CA VAL A 73 5.01 6.65 -21.42
C VAL A 73 6.35 6.90 -22.12
N VAL A 74 6.83 8.14 -22.06
CA VAL A 74 8.19 8.49 -22.49
C VAL A 74 9.13 8.09 -21.35
N SER A 75 9.96 7.07 -21.56
CA SER A 75 11.09 6.77 -20.69
C SER A 75 12.04 7.98 -20.64
N PRO A 76 12.47 8.44 -19.46
CA PRO A 76 13.46 9.51 -19.39
C PRO A 76 14.83 8.97 -19.87
N PRO A 77 15.54 9.66 -20.78
CA PRO A 77 16.95 9.39 -21.01
C PRO A 77 17.74 9.88 -19.80
N GLY A 78 18.64 9.04 -19.30
CA GLY A 78 19.60 9.42 -18.27
C GLY A 78 20.59 10.44 -18.83
N ASP A 79 20.41 11.70 -18.47
CA ASP A 79 21.46 12.73 -18.45
C ASP A 79 20.95 13.95 -17.65
N PRO A 80 21.81 14.64 -16.87
CA PRO A 80 21.42 15.72 -15.94
C PRO A 80 21.09 17.06 -16.63
N GLY A 81 20.62 17.02 -17.88
CA GLY A 81 20.34 18.21 -18.70
C GLY A 81 18.96 18.23 -19.39
N ALA A 82 17.97 17.49 -18.88
CA ALA A 82 16.69 17.34 -19.57
C ALA A 82 15.74 18.54 -19.35
N ARG A 83 15.52 19.24 -20.47
CA ARG A 83 14.58 20.34 -20.73
C ARG A 83 13.13 20.05 -20.27
N ALA A 84 12.46 21.14 -19.90
CA ALA A 84 11.03 21.35 -19.68
C ALA A 84 10.09 20.32 -20.35
N GLY A 85 9.78 19.25 -19.61
CA GLY A 85 8.66 18.36 -19.88
C GLY A 85 7.42 18.84 -19.12
N THR A 86 6.25 18.75 -19.75
CA THR A 86 4.96 19.17 -19.18
C THR A 86 4.62 18.41 -17.89
N GLY A 87 4.79 19.06 -16.75
CA GLY A 87 3.74 19.23 -15.73
C GLY A 87 3.33 18.04 -14.86
N LYS A 88 4.07 16.93 -14.81
CA LYS A 88 3.78 15.81 -13.89
C LYS A 88 4.80 15.72 -12.76
N GLY A 89 4.31 15.57 -11.53
CA GLY A 89 5.13 15.38 -10.34
C GLY A 89 4.77 14.08 -9.64
N VAL A 90 5.75 13.24 -9.34
CA VAL A 90 5.53 11.99 -8.60
C VAL A 90 6.29 12.04 -7.29
N VAL A 91 5.59 11.75 -6.18
CA VAL A 91 6.20 11.46 -4.87
C VAL A 91 5.99 9.99 -4.57
N LEU A 92 7.09 9.27 -4.32
CA LEU A 92 7.06 7.89 -3.89
C LEU A 92 7.47 7.82 -2.42
N GLY A 93 6.68 7.14 -1.59
CA GLY A 93 6.97 7.05 -0.17
C GLY A 93 6.52 5.74 0.44
N GLU A 94 6.97 5.51 1.68
CA GLU A 94 6.55 4.34 2.43
C GLU A 94 5.03 4.36 2.57
N GLY A 95 4.45 3.32 2.00
CA GLY A 95 3.04 3.10 1.76
C GLY A 95 2.24 4.13 0.97
N GLY A 96 2.80 4.61 -0.13
CA GLY A 96 1.99 5.10 -1.23
C GLY A 96 2.78 5.85 -2.28
N ALA A 97 2.11 6.16 -3.37
CA ALA A 97 2.58 7.13 -4.35
C ALA A 97 1.54 8.24 -4.51
N ILE A 98 2.01 9.47 -4.70
CA ILE A 98 1.21 10.59 -5.19
C ILE A 98 1.64 10.85 -6.63
N ASP A 99 0.67 10.97 -7.52
CA ASP A 99 0.85 11.53 -8.86
C ASP A 99 0.09 12.85 -8.97
N ALA A 100 0.79 13.92 -9.32
CA ALA A 100 0.22 15.21 -9.63
C ALA A 100 0.05 15.32 -11.14
N ALA A 101 -1.22 15.23 -11.61
CA ALA A 101 -1.51 15.39 -13.03
C ALA A 101 -1.30 16.83 -13.53
N TYR A 102 -1.20 17.80 -12.61
CA TYR A 102 -0.90 19.20 -12.90
C TYR A 102 0.20 19.75 -11.99
N LEU A 103 1.24 20.28 -12.63
CA LEU A 103 2.20 21.22 -12.06
C LEU A 103 2.33 22.44 -12.99
N PRO A 104 2.50 23.65 -12.44
CA PRO A 104 2.76 24.84 -13.25
C PRO A 104 4.00 24.67 -14.15
N ALA A 105 3.90 25.16 -15.38
CA ALA A 105 4.96 25.05 -16.37
C ALA A 105 6.24 25.74 -15.88
N GLY A 106 7.35 25.01 -15.84
CA GLY A 106 8.63 25.49 -15.31
C GLY A 106 8.87 25.14 -13.84
N ALA A 107 7.99 24.35 -13.21
CA ALA A 107 8.31 23.73 -11.92
C ALA A 107 9.49 22.75 -12.07
N VAL A 108 10.48 22.85 -11.18
CA VAL A 108 11.70 22.03 -11.18
C VAL A 108 11.73 21.21 -9.90
N TYR A 109 11.84 19.88 -10.03
CA TYR A 109 11.94 18.99 -8.88
C TYR A 109 13.31 19.12 -8.21
N GLU A 110 13.31 19.32 -6.89
CA GLU A 110 14.54 19.50 -6.10
C GLU A 110 14.98 18.22 -5.39
N GLY A 111 14.07 17.27 -5.23
CA GLY A 111 14.32 16.02 -4.51
C GLY A 111 13.23 15.70 -3.51
N SER A 112 13.45 14.61 -2.79
CA SER A 112 12.57 14.09 -1.76
C SER A 112 13.26 13.95 -0.43
N VAL A 113 12.51 14.18 0.64
CA VAL A 113 12.96 14.01 2.02
C VAL A 113 11.96 13.13 2.74
N THR A 114 12.45 12.10 3.42
CA THR A 114 11.65 11.29 4.34
C THR A 114 11.90 11.78 5.76
N SER A 115 10.85 12.22 6.44
CA SER A 115 10.91 12.60 7.85
C SER A 115 10.26 11.52 8.70
N LEU A 116 10.95 11.10 9.75
CA LEU A 116 10.51 10.06 10.68
C LEU A 116 10.45 10.67 12.08
N SER A 117 9.33 10.48 12.75
CA SER A 117 9.17 10.75 14.18
C SER A 117 8.44 9.59 14.85
N ASP A 118 8.52 9.51 16.17
CA ASP A 118 7.84 8.46 16.94
C ASP A 118 6.31 8.45 16.74
N ALA A 119 5.72 9.59 16.35
CA ALA A 119 4.28 9.75 16.23
C ALA A 119 3.77 9.71 14.78
N TRP A 120 4.64 9.94 13.78
CA TRP A 120 4.25 10.02 12.39
C TRP A 120 5.44 9.88 11.43
N THR A 121 5.17 9.47 10.20
CA THR A 121 6.14 9.45 9.10
C THR A 121 5.65 10.34 7.97
N SER A 122 6.54 11.12 7.34
CA SER A 122 6.26 11.77 6.06
C SER A 122 7.27 11.42 5.00
N VAL A 123 6.77 11.40 3.76
CA VAL A 123 7.61 11.45 2.58
C VAL A 123 7.20 12.67 1.78
N GLU A 124 8.16 13.53 1.50
CA GLU A 124 7.94 14.83 0.90
C GLU A 124 8.71 14.94 -0.40
N GLY A 125 8.07 15.39 -1.47
CA GLY A 125 8.73 15.90 -2.68
C GLY A 125 8.70 17.41 -2.69
N THR A 126 9.80 18.04 -3.12
CA THR A 126 9.88 19.50 -3.26
C THR A 126 10.07 19.90 -4.72
N TRP A 127 9.41 20.97 -5.14
CA TRP A 127 9.64 21.65 -6.41
C TRP A 127 9.88 23.15 -6.19
N THR A 128 10.83 23.71 -6.93
CA THR A 128 10.91 25.17 -7.15
C THR A 128 9.96 25.55 -8.28
N MET A 129 9.13 26.55 -8.02
CA MET A 129 8.07 27.05 -8.90
C MET A 129 8.59 28.21 -9.76
N PRO A 130 7.97 28.46 -10.93
CA PRO A 130 8.22 29.68 -11.69
C PRO A 130 8.01 30.92 -10.82
N GLY A 131 8.98 31.83 -10.82
CA GLY A 131 8.97 33.01 -9.94
C GLY A 131 9.57 32.78 -8.55
N GLY A 132 10.26 31.65 -8.31
CA GLY A 132 11.03 31.41 -7.10
C GLY A 132 10.21 30.94 -5.90
N GLY A 133 8.95 30.57 -6.12
CA GLY A 133 8.14 29.93 -5.08
C GLY A 133 8.59 28.49 -4.82
N ARG A 134 8.12 27.89 -3.73
CA ARG A 134 8.38 26.48 -3.41
C ARG A 134 7.06 25.75 -3.25
N LEU A 135 6.98 24.54 -3.78
CA LEU A 135 5.88 23.60 -3.62
C LEU A 135 6.43 22.36 -2.90
N THR A 136 5.71 21.90 -1.88
CA THR A 136 5.97 20.64 -1.21
C THR A 136 4.71 19.77 -1.29
N LEU A 137 4.87 18.54 -1.74
CA LEU A 137 3.85 17.50 -1.69
C LEU A 137 4.28 16.44 -0.69
N SER A 138 3.46 16.13 0.30
CA SER A 138 3.79 15.14 1.33
C SER A 138 2.71 14.07 1.48
N ILE A 139 3.13 12.82 1.67
CA ILE A 139 2.32 11.75 2.25
C ILE A 139 2.60 11.77 3.75
N LEU A 140 1.56 11.87 4.58
CA LEU A 140 1.67 11.82 6.04
C LEU A 140 1.01 10.54 6.56
N ARG A 141 1.72 9.79 7.42
CA ARG A 141 1.19 8.66 8.16
C ARG A 141 1.18 8.97 9.64
N ALA A 142 0.01 8.85 10.25
CA ALA A 142 -0.18 9.10 11.68
C ALA A 142 -1.45 8.37 12.14
N PRO A 143 -1.70 8.18 13.45
CA PRO A 143 -2.92 7.57 13.97
C PRO A 143 -4.15 8.48 13.80
N LEU A 144 -4.52 8.76 12.55
CA LEU A 144 -5.60 9.67 12.15
C LEU A 144 -6.88 8.87 11.93
N ALA A 145 -7.91 9.15 12.72
CA ALA A 145 -9.22 8.53 12.60
C ALA A 145 -10.18 9.36 11.72
N GLY A 146 -9.99 10.68 11.67
CA GLY A 146 -10.83 11.56 10.87
C GLY A 146 -10.23 12.95 10.62
N PRO A 147 -10.87 13.78 9.78
CA PRO A 147 -10.28 15.03 9.29
C PRO A 147 -9.92 16.02 10.41
N GLU A 148 -10.58 15.93 11.56
CA GLU A 148 -10.28 16.78 12.72
C GLU A 148 -8.94 16.45 13.36
N ASP A 149 -8.44 15.21 13.24
CA ASP A 149 -7.14 14.81 13.79
C ASP A 149 -5.98 15.47 13.04
N LEU A 150 -6.21 15.87 11.79
CA LEU A 150 -5.21 16.53 10.97
C LEU A 150 -4.73 17.85 11.56
N LYS A 151 -5.59 18.54 12.32
CA LYS A 151 -5.25 19.81 12.98
C LYS A 151 -4.20 19.66 14.08
N ARG A 152 -3.94 18.42 14.53
CA ARG A 152 -2.99 18.10 15.61
C ARG A 152 -1.61 17.68 15.08
N LEU A 153 -1.44 17.61 13.76
CA LEU A 153 -0.18 17.19 13.16
C LEU A 153 0.87 18.32 13.31
N PRO A 154 2.13 18.02 13.66
CA PRO A 154 3.13 19.03 14.05
C PRO A 154 3.47 20.16 13.04
N PRO A 155 3.30 20.02 11.71
CA PRO A 155 3.44 21.18 10.82
C PRO A 155 2.27 22.18 10.92
N PHE A 156 1.18 21.80 11.59
CA PHE A 156 -0.14 22.43 11.51
C PHE A 156 -0.72 22.83 12.87
N ASP A 157 -0.05 22.40 13.95
CA ASP A 157 -0.41 22.82 15.30
C ASP A 157 -0.28 24.35 15.42
N GLY A 158 -1.24 24.99 16.08
CA GLY A 158 -1.32 26.44 16.21
C GLY A 158 -2.01 27.20 15.06
N VAL A 159 -2.50 26.53 14.00
CA VAL A 159 -3.36 27.19 13.00
C VAL A 159 -4.77 27.41 13.58
N SER A 160 -5.11 28.68 13.83
CA SER A 160 -6.33 29.07 14.55
C SER A 160 -7.64 28.84 13.80
N SER A 161 -7.60 28.75 12.46
CA SER A 161 -8.78 28.51 11.64
C SER A 161 -8.43 27.74 10.37
N TRP A 162 -9.33 26.84 9.97
CA TRP A 162 -9.22 26.03 8.76
C TRP A 162 -10.49 26.19 7.94
N GLU A 163 -10.34 26.46 6.65
CA GLU A 163 -11.42 26.44 5.68
C GLU A 163 -11.64 25.00 5.20
N ARG A 164 -12.89 24.53 5.19
CA ARG A 164 -13.22 23.23 4.58
C ARG A 164 -13.47 23.42 3.09
N VAL A 165 -12.67 22.74 2.28
CA VAL A 165 -12.74 22.80 0.81
C VAL A 165 -13.09 21.41 0.26
N PRO A 166 -14.13 21.27 -0.58
CA PRO A 166 -14.43 19.99 -1.21
C PRO A 166 -13.38 19.65 -2.28
N LEU A 167 -12.75 18.47 -2.17
CA LEU A 167 -11.93 17.87 -3.22
C LEU A 167 -12.58 16.56 -3.72
N PRO A 168 -12.23 16.09 -4.94
CA PRO A 168 -12.69 14.79 -5.43
C PRO A 168 -12.34 13.62 -4.50
N ALA A 169 -11.18 13.69 -3.84
CA ALA A 169 -10.70 12.68 -2.90
C ALA A 169 -11.32 12.77 -1.49
N GLY A 170 -12.13 13.80 -1.20
CA GLY A 170 -12.71 14.04 0.12
C GLY A 170 -12.61 15.49 0.59
N PRO A 171 -13.17 15.82 1.76
CA PRO A 171 -13.07 17.16 2.32
C PRO A 171 -11.63 17.45 2.76
N ALA A 172 -11.09 18.57 2.28
CA ALA A 172 -9.79 19.08 2.68
C ALA A 172 -9.92 20.23 3.67
N LEU A 173 -8.88 20.38 4.49
CA LEU A 173 -8.64 21.54 5.33
C LEU A 173 -7.62 22.43 4.63
N ARG A 174 -8.00 23.67 4.34
CA ARG A 174 -7.15 24.68 3.73
C ARG A 174 -6.85 25.78 4.75
N LYS A 175 -5.60 26.21 4.81
CA LYS A 175 -5.18 27.34 5.62
C LYS A 175 -5.73 28.64 4.99
N PRO A 176 -6.22 29.63 5.77
CA PRO A 176 -6.83 30.85 5.21
C PRO A 176 -5.93 31.66 4.27
N ASP A 177 -4.61 31.62 4.48
CA ASP A 177 -3.62 32.29 3.61
C ASP A 177 -3.43 31.57 2.26
N GLY A 178 -4.08 30.42 2.06
CA GLY A 178 -4.01 29.64 0.83
C GLY A 178 -2.64 29.01 0.58
N THR A 179 -1.77 28.93 1.58
CA THR A 179 -0.42 28.35 1.43
C THR A 179 -0.38 26.86 1.71
N GLN A 180 -1.38 26.31 2.41
CA GLN A 180 -1.38 24.90 2.79
C GLN A 180 -2.78 24.30 2.63
N MET A 181 -2.80 23.04 2.19
CA MET A 181 -4.01 22.22 2.20
C MET A 181 -3.67 20.78 2.49
N LEU A 182 -4.56 20.12 3.22
CA LEU A 182 -4.36 18.76 3.69
C LEU A 182 -5.69 18.02 3.80
N TRP A 183 -5.69 16.72 3.56
CA TRP A 183 -6.88 15.89 3.64
C TRP A 183 -6.52 14.44 3.92
N LEU A 184 -7.46 13.72 4.54
CA LEU A 184 -7.36 12.27 4.67
C LEU A 184 -7.78 11.61 3.37
N VAL A 185 -6.93 10.71 2.88
CA VAL A 185 -7.31 9.79 1.79
C VAL A 185 -7.97 8.55 2.38
N ARG A 186 -7.48 8.12 3.55
CA ARG A 186 -8.03 7.01 4.34
C ARG A 186 -7.59 7.14 5.80
N PRO A 187 -8.21 6.42 6.74
CA PRO A 187 -7.70 6.35 8.11
C PRO A 187 -6.20 6.02 8.12
N GLY A 188 -5.43 6.78 8.86
CA GLY A 188 -3.99 6.61 8.97
C GLY A 188 -3.13 7.33 7.92
N VAL A 189 -3.70 7.80 6.80
CA VAL A 189 -2.94 8.41 5.70
C VAL A 189 -3.58 9.71 5.21
N ALA A 190 -2.79 10.78 5.25
CA ALA A 190 -3.17 12.10 4.74
C ALA A 190 -2.23 12.56 3.62
N LEU A 191 -2.77 13.40 2.73
CA LEU A 191 -1.96 14.18 1.80
C LEU A 191 -1.83 15.60 2.33
N HIS A 192 -0.69 16.20 2.02
CA HIS A 192 -0.39 17.57 2.34
C HIS A 192 0.24 18.25 1.13
N VAL A 193 -0.22 19.46 0.85
CA VAL A 193 0.31 20.35 -0.18
C VAL A 193 0.63 21.67 0.51
N ALA A 194 1.91 22.06 0.49
CA ALA A 194 2.37 23.36 0.97
C ALA A 194 3.00 24.16 -0.16
N MET A 195 2.78 25.47 -0.17
CA MET A 195 3.32 26.40 -1.13
C MET A 195 3.78 27.69 -0.45
N THR A 196 4.70 28.41 -1.06
CA THR A 196 4.99 29.78 -0.65
C THR A 196 3.83 30.72 -1.03
N PRO A 197 3.67 31.87 -0.33
CA PRO A 197 2.60 32.83 -0.64
C PRO A 197 2.54 33.28 -2.10
N ALA A 198 3.70 33.43 -2.75
CA ALA A 198 3.81 33.83 -4.16
C ALA A 198 3.14 32.84 -5.13
N SER A 199 2.94 31.58 -4.72
CA SER A 199 2.35 30.53 -5.54
C SER A 199 1.02 29.99 -4.99
N ALA A 200 0.47 30.61 -3.95
CA ALA A 200 -0.77 30.18 -3.27
C ALA A 200 -2.00 30.09 -4.21
N GLY A 201 -2.03 30.87 -5.30
CA GLY A 201 -3.10 30.84 -6.30
C GLY A 201 -3.22 29.51 -7.06
N GLU A 202 -2.16 28.70 -7.10
CA GLU A 202 -2.12 27.41 -7.81
C GLU A 202 -2.50 26.23 -6.91
N LEU A 203 -2.57 26.42 -5.58
CA LEU A 203 -2.74 25.36 -4.60
C LEU A 203 -3.93 24.44 -4.89
N LEU A 204 -5.10 25.04 -5.17
CA LEU A 204 -6.33 24.29 -5.39
C LEU A 204 -6.30 23.46 -6.68
N LYS A 205 -5.65 23.97 -7.73
CA LYS A 205 -5.51 23.26 -9.01
C LYS A 205 -4.61 22.05 -8.85
N ILE A 206 -3.44 22.23 -8.21
CA ILE A 206 -2.49 21.15 -7.93
C ILE A 206 -3.16 20.07 -7.10
N ALA A 207 -3.80 20.44 -5.99
CA ALA A 207 -4.44 19.47 -5.11
C ALA A 207 -5.57 18.68 -5.76
N ARG A 208 -6.40 19.32 -6.61
CA ARG A 208 -7.44 18.62 -7.38
C ARG A 208 -6.87 17.65 -8.41
N SER A 209 -5.62 17.83 -8.81
CA SER A 209 -4.93 16.96 -9.76
C SER A 209 -4.22 15.78 -9.10
N LEU A 210 -4.15 15.74 -7.76
CA LEU A 210 -3.44 14.68 -7.05
C LEU A 210 -4.24 13.39 -7.05
N THR A 211 -3.56 12.32 -7.43
CA THR A 211 -4.05 10.94 -7.31
C THR A 211 -3.13 10.17 -6.35
N TYR A 212 -3.72 9.55 -5.33
CA TYR A 212 -2.99 8.68 -4.41
C TYR A 212 -3.16 7.22 -4.79
N TYR A 213 -2.05 6.50 -4.83
CA TYR A 213 -2.00 5.07 -5.05
C TYR A 213 -1.49 4.40 -3.77
N PRO A 214 -2.34 3.65 -3.03
CA PRO A 214 -1.88 2.89 -1.88
C PRO A 214 -0.90 1.81 -2.34
N THR A 215 0.10 1.50 -1.52
CA THR A 215 0.85 0.25 -1.72
C THR A 215 0.07 -0.91 -1.12
N THR A 216 0.26 -2.10 -1.70
CA THR A 216 -0.38 -3.35 -1.29
C THR A 216 -0.11 -3.74 0.16
N SER A 217 0.92 -3.19 0.81
CA SER A 217 1.23 -3.43 2.23
C SER A 217 0.24 -2.81 3.24
N ASP A 218 -0.67 -1.94 2.78
CA ASP A 218 -1.44 -1.08 3.68
C ASP A 218 -2.94 -1.34 3.72
N ASP A 219 -3.45 -2.44 3.15
CA ASP A 219 -4.87 -2.77 3.35
C ASP A 219 -5.08 -3.33 4.78
N PRO A 220 -5.74 -2.60 5.69
CA PRO A 220 -5.99 -3.09 7.04
C PRO A 220 -6.94 -4.31 7.06
N SER A 221 -7.71 -4.54 5.98
CA SER A 221 -8.55 -5.73 5.86
C SER A 221 -7.72 -7.01 5.66
N GLU A 222 -6.52 -6.90 5.10
CA GLU A 222 -5.60 -8.04 4.95
C GLU A 222 -4.87 -8.39 6.26
N LYS A 223 -4.61 -7.40 7.14
CA LYS A 223 -3.96 -7.65 8.44
C LYS A 223 -4.85 -8.45 9.40
N GLY A 224 -6.17 -8.36 9.27
CA GLY A 224 -7.12 -9.10 10.12
C GLY A 224 -7.31 -10.57 9.73
N ALA A 225 -7.02 -10.94 8.47
CA ALA A 225 -7.25 -12.30 7.96
C ALA A 225 -6.01 -13.21 8.01
N ARG A 226 -4.82 -12.70 8.34
CA ARG A 226 -3.53 -13.40 8.11
C ARG A 226 -2.83 -13.95 9.37
N SER A 227 -3.51 -14.02 10.53
CA SER A 227 -2.92 -14.52 11.79
C SER A 227 -2.70 -16.06 11.87
N GLY A 228 -2.61 -16.77 10.74
CA GLY A 228 -2.45 -18.22 10.69
C GLY A 228 -1.48 -18.78 9.65
N MET A 229 -0.73 -17.93 8.94
CA MET A 229 0.22 -18.39 7.91
C MET A 229 1.52 -18.88 8.54
N GLY A 230 1.90 -20.12 8.22
CA GLY A 230 3.18 -20.70 8.60
C GLY A 230 4.34 -20.02 7.85
N PRO A 231 5.60 -20.34 8.21
CA PRO A 231 6.80 -19.74 7.60
C PRO A 231 6.95 -19.96 6.08
N GLY A 232 6.10 -20.79 5.45
CA GLY A 232 6.07 -21.05 4.00
C GLY A 232 5.09 -20.19 3.19
N ASP A 233 4.16 -19.47 3.81
CA ASP A 233 3.05 -18.83 3.08
C ASP A 233 3.28 -17.33 2.92
N ALA A 234 4.36 -16.96 2.24
CA ALA A 234 4.68 -15.55 1.99
C ALA A 234 4.12 -15.10 0.65
N LEU A 235 3.06 -14.27 0.70
CA LEU A 235 2.52 -13.60 -0.48
C LEU A 235 3.41 -12.41 -0.92
N VAL A 236 3.61 -12.30 -2.23
CA VAL A 236 4.31 -11.25 -2.99
C VAL A 236 3.47 -10.90 -4.21
N ASP A 237 2.71 -9.80 -4.17
CA ASP A 237 1.83 -9.39 -5.30
C ASP A 237 0.91 -10.53 -5.79
N ASP A 238 0.19 -11.17 -4.85
CA ASP A 238 -0.64 -12.37 -5.06
C ASP A 238 0.11 -13.66 -5.43
N PHE A 239 1.45 -13.68 -5.45
CA PHE A 239 2.23 -14.90 -5.59
C PHE A 239 2.68 -15.43 -4.23
N GLU A 240 2.40 -16.70 -3.95
CA GLU A 240 2.92 -17.48 -2.83
C GLU A 240 4.29 -18.05 -3.18
N VAL A 241 5.25 -18.01 -2.24
CA VAL A 241 6.55 -18.71 -2.35
C VAL A 241 6.58 -19.90 -1.39
N ALA A 242 6.13 -21.06 -1.84
CA ALA A 242 5.88 -22.21 -0.95
C ALA A 242 7.15 -22.93 -0.45
N HIS A 243 8.30 -22.75 -1.11
CA HIS A 243 9.58 -23.35 -0.71
C HIS A 243 10.59 -22.27 -0.36
N ILE A 244 10.88 -22.14 0.93
CA ILE A 244 11.96 -21.30 1.45
C ILE A 244 13.09 -22.20 1.95
N PRO A 245 14.34 -21.99 1.49
CA PRO A 245 15.48 -22.79 1.93
C PRO A 245 15.66 -22.70 3.45
N PRO A 246 16.01 -23.82 4.12
CA PRO A 246 16.10 -23.87 5.56
C PRO A 246 17.14 -22.90 6.11
N GLY A 247 16.85 -22.31 7.27
CA GLY A 247 17.72 -21.33 7.92
C GLY A 247 17.52 -19.89 7.45
N LEU A 248 16.68 -19.65 6.43
CA LEU A 248 16.29 -18.28 6.07
C LEU A 248 15.04 -17.84 6.82
N GLN A 249 15.02 -16.58 7.25
CA GLN A 249 13.89 -15.89 7.84
C GLN A 249 13.44 -14.76 6.94
N ARG A 250 12.13 -14.51 6.91
CA ARG A 250 11.56 -13.41 6.11
C ARG A 250 12.02 -12.09 6.70
N GLY A 251 12.63 -11.26 5.87
CA GLY A 251 12.98 -9.90 6.21
C GLY A 251 11.79 -8.96 6.18
N PRO A 252 11.93 -7.76 6.78
CA PRO A 252 10.96 -6.70 6.57
C PRO A 252 10.79 -6.45 5.07
N LEU A 253 9.55 -6.22 4.65
CA LEU A 253 9.25 -5.76 3.31
C LEU A 253 9.78 -4.33 3.19
N ASP A 254 10.97 -4.15 2.65
CA ASP A 254 11.46 -2.83 2.29
C ASP A 254 10.64 -2.35 1.09
N GLY A 255 9.61 -1.56 1.36
CA GLY A 255 8.69 -0.99 0.37
C GLY A 255 9.31 0.10 -0.50
N SER A 256 10.61 0.04 -0.81
CA SER A 256 11.21 0.96 -1.77
C SER A 256 11.07 0.39 -3.19
N PRO A 257 10.24 1.00 -4.07
CA PRO A 257 10.08 0.58 -5.46
C PRO A 257 11.37 0.73 -6.30
N GLU A 258 12.47 1.19 -5.72
CA GLU A 258 13.76 1.39 -6.41
C GLU A 258 14.77 0.24 -6.22
N ALA A 259 14.41 -0.87 -5.56
CA ALA A 259 15.35 -1.96 -5.29
C ALA A 259 15.94 -2.68 -6.54
N GLY A 260 15.60 -2.25 -7.75
CA GLY A 260 16.19 -2.70 -9.01
C GLY A 260 17.17 -1.73 -9.68
N GLY A 261 17.36 -0.50 -9.21
CA GLY A 261 18.23 0.51 -9.84
C GLY A 261 17.89 0.83 -11.31
N ARG A 262 16.71 0.44 -11.80
CA ARG A 262 16.29 0.58 -13.20
C ARG A 262 14.93 1.27 -13.25
N VAL A 263 14.93 2.48 -13.78
CA VAL A 263 13.76 3.35 -13.94
C VAL A 263 12.70 2.64 -14.80
N GLY A 264 11.47 2.51 -14.30
CA GLY A 264 10.30 2.09 -15.08
C GLY A 264 9.75 0.68 -14.82
N VAL A 265 10.44 -0.17 -14.07
CA VAL A 265 9.91 -1.50 -13.69
C VAL A 265 9.29 -1.43 -12.30
N LYS A 266 7.96 -1.52 -12.21
CA LYS A 266 7.28 -1.71 -10.91
C LYS A 266 7.48 -3.16 -10.48
N ALA A 267 8.20 -3.35 -9.39
CA ALA A 267 8.43 -4.66 -8.79
C ALA A 267 8.00 -4.67 -7.32
N VAL A 268 7.35 -5.75 -6.90
CA VAL A 268 7.14 -6.07 -5.49
C VAL A 268 8.24 -7.04 -5.07
N GLU A 269 8.94 -6.72 -3.99
CA GLU A 269 10.09 -7.48 -3.50
C GLU A 269 9.75 -8.19 -2.18
N ALA A 270 10.17 -9.45 -2.06
CA ALA A 270 10.27 -10.15 -0.78
C ALA A 270 11.70 -10.65 -0.56
N ARG A 271 12.19 -10.52 0.67
CA ARG A 271 13.56 -10.87 1.08
C ARG A 271 13.53 -11.93 2.18
N TRP A 272 14.45 -12.87 2.11
CA TRP A 272 14.77 -13.81 3.18
C TRP A 272 16.28 -13.87 3.41
N TYR A 273 16.70 -13.94 4.67
CA TYR A 273 18.11 -13.92 5.08
C TYR A 273 18.39 -14.91 6.22
N SER A 274 19.64 -15.35 6.35
CA SER A 274 20.09 -16.13 7.50
C SER A 274 20.22 -15.21 8.73
N PRO A 275 19.60 -15.54 9.88
CA PRO A 275 19.72 -14.72 11.10
C PRO A 275 21.08 -14.83 11.79
N GLN A 276 21.91 -15.81 11.42
CA GLN A 276 23.20 -16.07 12.06
C GLN A 276 24.34 -15.23 11.49
N GLU A 277 24.14 -14.57 10.36
CA GLU A 277 25.08 -13.62 9.80
C GLU A 277 24.44 -12.24 9.90
N ASP A 278 25.14 -11.29 10.53
CA ASP A 278 24.74 -9.88 10.58
C ASP A 278 24.26 -9.43 9.20
N TRP A 279 23.32 -8.47 9.17
CA TRP A 279 22.79 -7.79 7.97
C TRP A 279 23.85 -7.33 6.94
N SER A 280 25.13 -7.43 7.30
CA SER A 280 26.26 -7.49 6.40
C SER A 280 25.94 -8.25 5.10
N GLU A 281 26.41 -7.67 4.00
CA GLU A 281 26.12 -8.14 2.65
C GLU A 281 26.60 -9.58 2.34
N ARG A 282 27.26 -10.27 3.27
CA ARG A 282 28.05 -11.48 2.96
C ARG A 282 27.30 -12.80 3.09
N GLY A 283 26.13 -12.82 3.73
CA GLY A 283 25.40 -14.06 4.00
C GLY A 283 24.46 -14.57 2.90
N PRO A 284 23.93 -15.81 3.05
CA PRO A 284 22.88 -16.33 2.19
C PRO A 284 21.66 -15.41 2.19
N ARG A 285 21.28 -14.96 0.99
CA ARG A 285 20.12 -14.10 0.78
C ARG A 285 19.31 -14.62 -0.38
N LEU A 286 18.01 -14.71 -0.16
CA LEU A 286 17.01 -14.96 -1.19
C LEU A 286 16.18 -13.70 -1.37
N THR A 287 15.98 -13.31 -2.62
CA THR A 287 15.08 -12.22 -2.96
C THR A 287 14.20 -12.64 -4.13
N VAL A 288 12.89 -12.49 -3.97
CA VAL A 288 11.91 -12.73 -5.04
C VAL A 288 11.32 -11.39 -5.44
N TYR A 289 11.37 -11.09 -6.74
CA TYR A 289 10.73 -9.94 -7.34
C TYR A 289 9.59 -10.42 -8.23
N VAL A 290 8.40 -9.84 -8.05
CA VAL A 290 7.30 -9.93 -9.01
C VAL A 290 7.23 -8.60 -9.73
N MET A 291 7.38 -8.62 -11.05
CA MET A 291 7.50 -7.43 -11.88
C MET A 291 6.46 -7.43 -13.00
N LYS A 292 5.93 -6.26 -13.32
CA LYS A 292 5.15 -6.09 -14.55
C LYS A 292 6.12 -5.99 -15.73
N VAL A 293 6.03 -6.96 -16.64
CA VAL A 293 6.87 -7.00 -17.84
C VAL A 293 6.02 -6.77 -19.09
N PRO A 294 6.61 -6.24 -20.16
CA PRO A 294 5.98 -6.24 -21.47
C PRO A 294 5.56 -7.64 -21.88
N ARG A 295 4.53 -7.75 -22.74
CA ARG A 295 3.85 -9.02 -23.05
C ARG A 295 4.73 -10.09 -23.72
N SER A 296 5.95 -9.78 -24.17
CA SER A 296 6.79 -10.70 -24.93
C SER A 296 7.96 -11.24 -24.13
N TRP A 297 8.18 -12.56 -24.27
CA TRP A 297 9.32 -13.29 -23.71
C TRP A 297 10.66 -12.75 -24.20
N ASP A 298 10.73 -12.27 -25.44
CA ASP A 298 11.96 -11.74 -26.04
C ASP A 298 12.47 -10.50 -25.33
N GLU A 299 11.59 -9.61 -24.87
CA GLU A 299 11.98 -8.42 -24.11
C GLU A 299 12.46 -8.77 -22.70
N ALA A 300 11.78 -9.69 -22.02
CA ALA A 300 12.22 -10.17 -20.70
C ALA A 300 13.55 -10.94 -20.78
N ARG A 301 13.74 -11.71 -21.86
CA ARG A 301 15.01 -12.39 -22.16
C ARG A 301 16.12 -11.37 -22.41
N LEU A 302 15.92 -10.40 -23.30
CA LEU A 302 16.88 -9.30 -23.51
C LEU A 302 17.19 -8.56 -22.20
N HIS A 303 16.20 -8.40 -21.33
CA HIS A 303 16.38 -7.78 -20.01
C HIS A 303 17.28 -8.62 -19.08
N ALA A 304 17.08 -9.94 -19.05
CA ALA A 304 17.91 -10.87 -18.26
C ALA A 304 19.32 -11.00 -18.84
N GLU A 305 19.45 -11.00 -20.17
CA GLU A 305 20.74 -11.07 -20.88
C GLU A 305 21.57 -9.78 -20.74
N SER A 306 20.93 -8.63 -20.50
CA SER A 306 21.58 -7.31 -20.32
C SER A 306 21.87 -6.93 -18.86
N ALA A 307 21.71 -7.85 -17.91
CA ALA A 307 22.08 -7.60 -16.52
C ALA A 307 23.62 -7.56 -16.36
N PRO A 308 24.23 -6.43 -15.96
CA PRO A 308 25.68 -6.33 -15.83
C PRO A 308 26.20 -7.27 -14.73
N GLY A 309 27.34 -7.91 -14.98
CA GLY A 309 28.02 -8.78 -14.01
C GLY A 309 27.39 -10.17 -13.84
N THR A 310 26.38 -10.53 -14.63
CA THR A 310 25.88 -11.89 -14.70
C THR A 310 26.52 -12.58 -15.90
N GLY A 311 27.30 -13.64 -15.70
CA GLY A 311 27.94 -14.38 -16.80
C GLY A 311 26.96 -14.89 -17.88
N ARG A 312 27.46 -15.61 -18.88
CA ARG A 312 26.66 -16.05 -20.03
C ARG A 312 25.35 -16.72 -19.58
N PRO A 313 24.18 -16.16 -19.92
CA PRO A 313 22.90 -16.69 -19.50
C PRO A 313 22.67 -18.10 -20.07
N VAL A 314 22.09 -18.96 -19.25
CA VAL A 314 21.76 -20.35 -19.59
C VAL A 314 20.25 -20.51 -19.53
N ARG A 315 19.68 -21.23 -20.50
CA ARG A 315 18.25 -21.57 -20.49
C ARG A 315 17.96 -22.50 -19.31
N ALA A 316 16.88 -22.22 -18.61
CA ALA A 316 16.34 -23.03 -17.52
C ALA A 316 14.86 -23.34 -17.79
N ARG A 317 14.30 -24.29 -17.05
CA ARG A 317 12.84 -24.51 -16.99
C ARG A 317 12.35 -24.42 -15.56
N VAL A 318 11.25 -23.70 -15.36
CA VAL A 318 10.60 -23.49 -14.05
C VAL A 318 9.13 -23.89 -14.18
N GLY A 319 8.73 -24.99 -13.56
CA GLY A 319 7.33 -25.43 -13.61
C GLY A 319 6.79 -25.74 -15.02
N GLY A 320 7.67 -25.96 -16.01
CA GLY A 320 7.30 -26.15 -17.41
C GLY A 320 7.53 -24.91 -18.28
N GLU A 321 7.66 -23.73 -17.68
CA GLU A 321 7.94 -22.48 -18.38
C GLU A 321 9.42 -22.32 -18.67
N ASP A 322 9.75 -21.70 -19.80
CA ASP A 322 11.12 -21.35 -20.12
C ASP A 322 11.61 -20.22 -19.20
N GLY A 323 12.87 -20.29 -18.81
CA GLY A 323 13.53 -19.39 -17.87
C GLY A 323 14.93 -19.03 -18.33
N VAL A 324 15.46 -17.93 -17.81
CA VAL A 324 16.86 -17.53 -18.00
C VAL A 324 17.55 -17.51 -16.64
N LEU A 325 18.59 -18.33 -16.52
CA LEU A 325 19.46 -18.39 -15.36
C LEU A 325 20.78 -17.69 -15.68
N SER A 326 21.17 -16.73 -14.86
CA SER A 326 22.42 -16.00 -15.00
C SER A 326 23.14 -15.85 -13.65
N GLY A 327 24.37 -15.33 -13.69
CA GLY A 327 25.24 -15.15 -12.53
C GLY A 327 26.23 -16.30 -12.32
N GLU A 328 27.19 -16.08 -11.43
CA GLU A 328 28.27 -17.04 -11.14
C GLU A 328 27.96 -17.89 -9.90
N PRO A 329 28.26 -19.21 -9.91
CA PRO A 329 28.22 -20.03 -8.71
C PRO A 329 29.03 -19.40 -7.56
N GLY A 330 28.47 -19.38 -6.34
CA GLY A 330 29.12 -18.78 -5.17
C GLY A 330 29.00 -17.25 -5.06
N ARG A 331 28.48 -16.56 -6.08
CA ARG A 331 28.08 -15.14 -6.00
C ARG A 331 26.54 -15.03 -5.95
N THR A 332 25.97 -14.12 -6.73
CA THR A 332 24.52 -13.97 -6.90
C THR A 332 24.09 -14.72 -8.16
N ARG A 333 23.20 -15.69 -8.00
CA ARG A 333 22.47 -16.33 -9.09
C ARG A 333 21.14 -15.63 -9.28
N ILE A 334 20.75 -15.42 -10.52
CA ILE A 334 19.50 -14.74 -10.88
C ILE A 334 18.75 -15.64 -11.85
N LEU A 335 17.54 -16.02 -11.49
CA LEU A 335 16.63 -16.78 -12.35
C LEU A 335 15.43 -15.89 -12.68
N THR A 336 15.18 -15.65 -13.96
CA THR A 336 14.06 -14.84 -14.44
C THR A 336 13.17 -15.67 -15.35
N TRP A 337 11.85 -15.63 -15.13
CA TRP A 337 10.85 -16.24 -16.02
C TRP A 337 9.53 -15.47 -16.02
N ILE A 338 8.63 -15.84 -16.93
CA ILE A 338 7.32 -15.23 -17.13
C ILE A 338 6.32 -16.37 -16.93
N PRO A 339 5.72 -16.52 -15.74
CA PRO A 339 4.71 -17.55 -15.51
C PRO A 339 3.44 -17.31 -16.32
N GLU A 340 3.14 -16.06 -16.67
CA GLU A 340 1.96 -15.67 -17.43
C GLU A 340 2.17 -14.34 -18.16
N PRO A 341 1.44 -14.06 -19.26
CA PRO A 341 1.59 -12.82 -20.01
C PRO A 341 1.46 -11.56 -19.15
N GLY A 342 2.49 -10.73 -19.15
CA GLY A 342 2.51 -9.46 -18.41
C GLY A 342 3.10 -9.53 -17.00
N VAL A 343 3.45 -10.72 -16.51
CA VAL A 343 4.10 -10.91 -15.21
C VAL A 343 5.45 -11.57 -15.39
N GLY A 344 6.50 -10.93 -14.88
CA GLY A 344 7.83 -11.51 -14.75
C GLY A 344 8.11 -11.83 -13.29
N ILE A 345 8.76 -12.96 -13.03
CA ILE A 345 9.30 -13.30 -11.72
C ILE A 345 10.81 -13.36 -11.84
N GLN A 346 11.50 -12.75 -10.88
CA GLN A 346 12.94 -12.85 -10.75
C GLN A 346 13.30 -13.33 -9.34
N VAL A 347 14.04 -14.42 -9.24
CA VAL A 347 14.60 -14.93 -7.98
C VAL A 347 16.10 -14.69 -7.98
N ARG A 348 16.58 -13.90 -7.01
CA ARG A 348 18.00 -13.67 -6.76
C ARG A 348 18.42 -14.44 -5.52
N ALA A 349 19.47 -15.23 -5.66
CA ALA A 349 20.02 -16.07 -4.61
C ALA A 349 21.52 -15.78 -4.47
N ARG A 350 21.94 -15.20 -3.35
CA ARG A 350 23.35 -14.99 -3.01
C ARG A 350 23.81 -16.03 -2.00
N GLY A 351 25.02 -16.56 -2.17
CA GLY A 351 25.59 -17.56 -1.25
C GLY A 351 25.05 -18.99 -1.44
N TYR A 352 24.24 -19.22 -2.47
CA TYR A 352 23.71 -20.54 -2.80
C TYR A 352 24.74 -21.36 -3.58
N ARG A 353 24.92 -22.60 -3.14
CA ARG A 353 25.91 -23.53 -3.70
C ARG A 353 25.40 -24.35 -4.89
N SER A 354 24.09 -24.39 -5.12
CA SER A 354 23.50 -25.18 -6.20
C SER A 354 22.34 -24.48 -6.89
N ASP A 355 22.28 -24.66 -8.21
CA ASP A 355 21.18 -24.18 -9.06
C ASP A 355 19.88 -24.94 -8.77
N ALA A 356 20.00 -26.19 -8.29
CA ALA A 356 18.86 -27.02 -7.92
C ALA A 356 18.01 -26.39 -6.83
N GLU A 357 18.61 -25.74 -5.83
CA GLU A 357 17.85 -25.10 -4.75
C GLU A 357 17.13 -23.85 -5.24
N LEU A 358 17.79 -23.04 -6.09
CA LEU A 358 17.16 -21.90 -6.74
C LEU A 358 15.96 -22.31 -7.62
N LEU A 359 16.09 -23.41 -8.36
CA LEU A 359 15.01 -23.96 -9.18
C LEU A 359 13.83 -24.46 -8.34
N LYS A 360 14.07 -25.05 -7.16
CA LYS A 360 13.00 -25.44 -6.24
C LYS A 360 12.23 -24.23 -5.71
N VAL A 361 12.94 -23.18 -5.29
CA VAL A 361 12.29 -21.92 -4.88
C VAL A 361 11.45 -21.38 -6.02
N ALA A 362 12.03 -21.27 -7.22
CA ALA A 362 11.33 -20.74 -8.38
C ALA A 362 10.09 -21.55 -8.75
N ALA A 363 10.18 -22.88 -8.75
CA ALA A 363 9.06 -23.77 -9.02
C ALA A 363 7.97 -23.73 -7.93
N SER A 364 8.29 -23.22 -6.74
CA SER A 364 7.33 -23.02 -5.66
C SER A 364 6.58 -21.69 -5.72
N VAL A 365 6.99 -20.78 -6.62
CA VAL A 365 6.32 -19.48 -6.78
C VAL A 365 5.09 -19.65 -7.65
N ARG A 366 3.90 -19.44 -7.08
CA ARG A 366 2.61 -19.65 -7.77
C ARG A 366 1.58 -18.65 -7.26
N ARG A 367 0.54 -18.38 -8.06
CA ARG A 367 -0.67 -17.77 -7.50
C ARG A 367 -1.47 -18.83 -6.72
N PRO A 368 -2.05 -18.48 -5.56
CA PRO A 368 -2.86 -19.38 -4.77
C PRO A 368 -4.18 -19.77 -5.46
#